data_AF-A0A396S7B8-F1
#
_entry.id   AF-A0A396S7B8-F1
#
_cell.length_a   1.000
_cell.length_b   1.000
_cell.length_c   1.000
_cell.angle_alpha   90.00
_cell.angle_beta   90.00
_cell.angle_gamma   90.00
#
_symmetry.space_group_name_H-M   'P 1'
#
loop_
_entity.id
_entity.type
_entity.pdbx_description
1 polymer ?
#
loop_
_entity_poly.entity_id
_entity_poly.type
_entity_poly.pdbx_seq_one_letter_code
_entity_poly.pdbx_strand_id
1 'polypeptide(L)'
;MEIGQVIRYIRTNKKITQQELANALGMTRPYIARIESGKNSISSDKLTEILEYCNVTYNEFFYIKNDYKKSSKMNEFNKVIGLYYENKIDEISKIKESVDQKYKETGDNFLRHLYILCHCMENNLDTSKIKEEYINEIAEYLLSMEEWCYHELALLNNFIYIFPPETAFMMTKNLFNRADKYKNLNLDKNMLSYIFFNLLESSFKHEGYQYSKIVLDATKRYYTKTSDFFEQTFVIYYEGMLKIVEGSIAEGVEECNRAFTIFQTLGHEQLYKKYKADLDDLLNKVVHKNSSGENV
;
A
#
# COMPACT_ATOMS: atom_id res chain seq x y z
N MET A 1 10.89 -15.75 -17.85
CA MET A 1 12.03 -16.71 -17.90
C MET A 1 12.01 -17.71 -16.73
N GLU A 2 12.63 -18.88 -16.90
CA GLU A 2 12.88 -19.84 -15.80
C GLU A 2 14.09 -19.43 -14.94
N ILE A 3 14.15 -19.86 -13.67
CA ILE A 3 15.19 -19.45 -12.70
C ILE A 3 16.61 -19.64 -13.26
N GLY A 4 16.92 -20.83 -13.80
CA GLY A 4 18.24 -21.13 -14.37
C GLY A 4 18.62 -20.23 -15.55
N GLN A 5 17.64 -19.89 -16.39
CA GLN A 5 17.86 -19.00 -17.53
C GLN A 5 18.18 -17.57 -17.07
N VAL A 6 17.53 -17.11 -16.00
CA VAL A 6 17.79 -15.79 -15.41
C VAL A 6 19.18 -15.73 -14.78
N ILE A 7 19.59 -16.78 -14.06
CA ILE A 7 20.96 -16.92 -13.52
C ILE A 7 21.98 -16.80 -14.66
N ARG A 8 21.78 -17.55 -15.75
CA ARG A 8 22.65 -17.50 -16.92
C ARG A 8 22.74 -16.09 -17.48
N TYR A 9 21.59 -15.46 -17.71
CA TYR A 9 21.48 -14.12 -18.27
C TYR A 9 22.25 -13.09 -17.43
N ILE A 10 22.02 -13.07 -16.11
CA ILE A 10 22.71 -12.19 -15.17
C ILE A 10 24.22 -12.44 -15.23
N ARG A 11 24.64 -13.71 -15.10
CA ARG A 11 26.05 -14.09 -15.07
C ARG A 11 26.76 -13.63 -16.36
N THR A 12 26.18 -13.92 -17.53
CA THR A 12 26.78 -13.54 -18.81
C THR A 12 26.83 -12.03 -19.01
N ASN A 13 25.80 -11.30 -18.59
CA ASN A 13 25.80 -9.83 -18.67
C ASN A 13 26.88 -9.20 -17.80
N LYS A 14 27.21 -9.84 -16.67
CA LYS A 14 28.31 -9.45 -15.78
C LYS A 14 29.67 -10.00 -16.21
N LYS A 15 29.75 -10.64 -17.38
CA LYS A 15 30.96 -11.24 -17.95
C LYS A 15 31.62 -12.29 -17.04
N ILE A 16 30.86 -12.90 -16.16
CA ILE A 16 31.30 -14.00 -15.28
C ILE A 16 31.19 -15.30 -16.08
N THR A 17 32.17 -16.18 -16.01
CA THR A 17 32.15 -17.52 -16.61
C THR A 17 31.50 -18.53 -15.66
N GLN A 18 31.02 -19.66 -16.20
CA GLN A 18 30.52 -20.75 -15.35
C GLN A 18 31.61 -21.33 -14.43
N GLN A 19 32.88 -21.27 -14.86
CA GLN A 19 34.00 -21.76 -14.06
C GLN A 19 34.29 -20.85 -12.88
N GLU A 20 34.28 -19.52 -13.09
CA GLU A 20 34.47 -18.55 -12.00
C GLU A 20 33.37 -18.67 -10.95
N LEU A 21 32.10 -18.74 -11.38
CA LEU A 21 30.98 -18.93 -10.48
C LEU A 21 31.09 -20.27 -9.72
N ALA A 22 31.45 -21.35 -10.41
CA ALA A 22 31.64 -22.65 -9.78
C ALA A 22 32.74 -22.62 -8.72
N ASN A 23 33.89 -22.03 -9.03
CA ASN A 23 35.02 -21.91 -8.10
C ASN A 23 34.64 -21.08 -6.86
N ALA A 24 33.95 -19.95 -7.06
CA ALA A 24 33.56 -19.06 -5.98
C ALA A 24 32.60 -19.72 -4.98
N LEU A 25 31.72 -20.59 -5.47
CA LEU A 25 30.67 -21.23 -4.65
C LEU A 25 31.04 -22.65 -4.19
N GLY A 26 32.26 -23.11 -4.47
CA GLY A 26 32.69 -24.48 -4.15
C GLY A 26 31.90 -25.55 -4.91
N MET A 27 31.48 -25.25 -6.14
CA MET A 27 30.67 -26.10 -6.99
C MET A 27 31.47 -26.57 -8.22
N THR A 28 30.90 -27.51 -8.99
CA THR A 28 31.50 -27.92 -10.26
C THR A 28 30.89 -27.13 -11.43
N ARG A 29 31.71 -26.78 -12.43
CA ARG A 29 31.24 -26.12 -13.65
C ARG A 29 30.08 -26.88 -14.33
N PRO A 30 30.10 -28.22 -14.47
CA PRO A 30 28.96 -28.97 -15.02
C PRO A 30 27.68 -28.80 -14.20
N TYR A 31 27.79 -28.66 -12.88
CA TYR A 31 26.63 -28.41 -12.02
C TYR A 31 26.00 -27.04 -12.32
N ILE A 32 26.81 -25.98 -12.40
CA ILE A 32 26.35 -24.64 -12.82
C ILE A 32 25.66 -24.69 -14.19
N ALA A 33 26.26 -25.36 -15.18
CA ALA A 33 25.67 -25.51 -16.50
C ALA A 33 24.31 -26.24 -16.47
N ARG A 34 24.16 -27.25 -15.61
CA ARG A 34 22.89 -27.97 -15.43
C ARG A 34 21.83 -27.09 -14.77
N ILE A 35 22.17 -26.30 -13.76
CA ILE A 35 21.26 -25.29 -13.18
C ILE A 35 20.78 -24.33 -14.28
N GLU A 36 21.71 -23.73 -15.03
CA GLU A 36 21.39 -22.73 -16.05
C GLU A 36 20.50 -23.25 -17.18
N SER A 37 20.60 -24.55 -17.47
CA SER A 37 19.76 -25.24 -18.46
C SER A 37 18.42 -25.73 -17.90
N GLY A 38 18.15 -25.55 -16.60
CA GLY A 38 16.95 -26.07 -15.93
C GLY A 38 16.96 -27.58 -15.68
N LYS A 39 18.08 -28.27 -15.93
CA LYS A 39 18.23 -29.71 -15.70
C LYS A 39 18.41 -30.08 -14.24
N ASN A 40 18.81 -29.12 -13.40
CA ASN A 40 18.86 -29.25 -11.96
C ASN A 40 18.07 -28.10 -11.34
N SER A 41 17.27 -28.41 -10.31
CA SER A 41 16.74 -27.38 -9.41
C SER A 41 17.87 -26.79 -8.55
N ILE A 42 17.63 -25.61 -8.01
CA ILE A 42 18.54 -24.91 -7.10
C ILE A 42 17.81 -24.66 -5.78
N SER A 43 18.50 -24.80 -4.65
CA SER A 43 17.96 -24.40 -3.35
C SER A 43 17.93 -22.87 -3.20
N SER A 44 17.12 -22.38 -2.25
CA SER A 44 17.12 -20.96 -1.88
C SER A 44 18.50 -20.47 -1.48
N ASP A 45 19.24 -21.27 -0.71
CA ASP A 45 20.53 -20.87 -0.16
C ASP A 45 21.57 -20.71 -1.27
N LYS A 46 21.60 -21.65 -2.22
CA LYS A 46 22.47 -21.54 -3.40
C LYS A 46 22.06 -20.42 -4.33
N LEU A 47 20.76 -20.12 -4.43
CA LEU A 47 20.32 -18.92 -5.15
C LEU A 47 20.84 -17.65 -4.47
N THR A 48 20.74 -17.53 -3.15
CA THR A 48 21.31 -16.39 -2.39
C THR A 48 22.80 -16.22 -2.68
N GLU A 49 23.58 -17.28 -2.55
CA GLU A 49 25.03 -17.24 -2.80
C GLU A 49 25.36 -16.80 -4.24
N ILE A 50 24.63 -17.30 -5.24
CA ILE A 50 24.80 -16.90 -6.65
C ILE A 50 24.46 -15.41 -6.82
N LEU A 51 23.36 -14.94 -6.23
CA LEU A 51 22.92 -13.56 -6.34
C LEU A 51 23.89 -12.59 -5.67
N GLU A 52 24.41 -12.93 -4.50
CA GLU A 52 25.45 -12.17 -3.79
C GLU A 52 26.74 -12.09 -4.60
N TYR A 53 27.24 -13.22 -5.11
CA TYR A 53 28.42 -13.24 -5.97
C TYR A 53 28.21 -12.43 -7.26
N CYS A 54 27.01 -12.50 -7.83
CA CYS A 54 26.63 -11.70 -8.98
C CYS A 54 26.34 -10.24 -8.64
N ASN A 55 26.33 -9.81 -7.38
CA ASN A 55 25.89 -8.47 -6.95
C ASN A 55 24.52 -8.10 -7.54
N VAL A 56 23.51 -8.95 -7.31
CA VAL A 56 22.12 -8.74 -7.74
C VAL A 56 21.21 -9.01 -6.56
N THR A 57 20.23 -8.14 -6.32
CA THR A 57 19.25 -8.35 -5.26
C THR A 57 18.17 -9.34 -5.69
N TYR A 58 17.48 -9.94 -4.72
CA TYR A 58 16.28 -10.77 -5.00
C TYR A 58 15.21 -10.01 -5.79
N ASN A 59 15.01 -8.72 -5.48
CA ASN A 59 14.04 -7.88 -6.18
C ASN A 59 14.39 -7.73 -7.66
N GLU A 60 15.65 -7.43 -7.99
CA GLU A 60 16.10 -7.35 -9.38
C GLU A 60 16.01 -8.70 -10.08
N PHE A 61 16.41 -9.79 -9.41
CA PHE A 61 16.34 -11.14 -9.97
C PHE A 61 14.91 -11.49 -10.39
N PHE A 62 13.94 -11.32 -9.48
CA PHE A 62 12.55 -11.63 -9.79
C PHE A 62 11.96 -10.64 -10.79
N TYR A 63 12.36 -9.37 -10.78
CA TYR A 63 11.93 -8.41 -11.80
C TYR A 63 12.39 -8.84 -13.20
N ILE A 64 13.65 -9.25 -13.36
CA ILE A 64 14.18 -9.79 -14.62
C ILE A 64 13.46 -11.10 -14.99
N LYS A 65 13.26 -12.01 -14.03
CA LYS A 65 12.56 -13.29 -14.25
C LYS A 65 11.18 -13.08 -14.88
N ASN A 66 10.51 -12.01 -14.47
CA ASN A 66 9.18 -11.64 -14.90
C ASN A 66 9.18 -10.65 -16.07
N ASP A 67 10.24 -10.64 -16.88
CA ASP A 67 10.41 -9.80 -18.07
C ASP A 67 10.25 -8.30 -17.76
N TYR A 68 10.87 -7.87 -16.67
CA TYR A 68 10.83 -6.49 -16.18
C TYR A 68 9.39 -6.02 -15.90
N LYS A 69 8.54 -6.95 -15.46
CA LYS A 69 7.21 -6.65 -14.92
C LYS A 69 7.21 -6.98 -13.44
N LYS A 70 6.53 -6.13 -12.66
CA LYS A 70 6.23 -6.50 -11.28
C LYS A 70 5.33 -7.74 -11.35
N SER A 71 5.80 -8.89 -10.85
CA SER A 71 4.96 -10.06 -10.68
C SER A 71 4.93 -10.40 -9.19
N SER A 72 3.77 -10.14 -8.62
CA SER A 72 3.36 -10.58 -7.31
C SER A 72 1.88 -10.82 -7.43
N LYS A 73 1.39 -11.84 -6.73
CA LYS A 73 -0.03 -12.07 -6.55
C LYS A 73 -0.76 -10.80 -6.13
N MET A 74 -0.10 -9.95 -5.33
CA MET A 74 -0.59 -8.65 -4.89
C MET A 74 -0.86 -7.64 -6.02
N ASN A 75 -0.24 -7.80 -7.20
CA ASN A 75 -0.53 -6.91 -8.33
C ASN A 75 -1.91 -7.14 -8.93
N GLU A 76 -2.58 -8.26 -8.64
CA GLU A 76 -3.96 -8.46 -9.07
C GLU A 76 -4.91 -7.45 -8.41
N PHE A 77 -4.64 -7.03 -7.17
CA PHE A 77 -5.38 -5.90 -6.57
C PHE A 77 -5.21 -4.62 -7.38
N ASN A 78 -3.97 -4.26 -7.72
CA ASN A 78 -3.68 -3.07 -8.51
C ASN A 78 -4.34 -3.12 -9.90
N LYS A 79 -4.41 -4.31 -10.51
CA LYS A 79 -5.11 -4.51 -11.78
C LYS A 79 -6.60 -4.20 -11.65
N VAL A 80 -7.28 -4.72 -10.63
CA VAL A 80 -8.70 -4.43 -10.39
C VAL A 80 -8.93 -2.95 -10.12
N ILE A 81 -8.08 -2.32 -9.31
CA ILE A 81 -8.15 -0.88 -9.01
C ILE A 81 -7.96 -0.04 -10.30
N GLY A 82 -6.99 -0.39 -11.14
CA GLY A 82 -6.77 0.27 -12.43
C GLY A 82 -7.98 0.17 -13.36
N LEU A 83 -8.58 -1.02 -13.47
CA LEU A 83 -9.79 -1.22 -14.26
C LEU A 83 -10.98 -0.41 -13.73
N TYR A 84 -11.10 -0.25 -12.41
CA TYR A 84 -12.15 0.57 -11.80
C TYR A 84 -12.01 2.04 -12.21
N TYR A 85 -10.81 2.61 -12.10
CA TYR A 85 -10.57 4.00 -12.54
C TYR A 85 -10.71 4.20 -14.06
N GLU A 86 -10.48 3.16 -14.85
CA GLU A 86 -10.74 3.15 -16.29
C GLU A 86 -12.23 2.89 -16.64
N ASN A 87 -13.11 2.74 -15.64
CA ASN A 87 -14.54 2.41 -15.78
C ASN A 87 -14.79 1.10 -16.56
N LYS A 88 -13.88 0.12 -16.46
CA LYS A 88 -13.97 -1.19 -17.13
C LYS A 88 -14.62 -2.25 -16.24
N ILE A 89 -15.85 -1.99 -15.80
CA ILE A 89 -16.56 -2.86 -14.85
C ILE A 89 -16.76 -4.28 -15.39
N ASP A 90 -17.05 -4.45 -16.69
CA ASP A 90 -17.20 -5.78 -17.31
C ASP A 90 -15.93 -6.65 -17.18
N GLU A 91 -14.74 -6.04 -17.22
CA GLU A 91 -13.47 -6.76 -17.01
C GLU A 91 -13.29 -7.16 -15.54
N ILE A 92 -13.75 -6.33 -14.60
CA ILE A 92 -13.78 -6.66 -13.17
C ILE A 92 -14.70 -7.86 -12.92
N SER A 93 -15.88 -7.89 -13.55
CA SER A 93 -16.82 -9.01 -13.43
C SER A 93 -16.23 -10.33 -13.94
N LYS A 94 -15.52 -10.31 -15.08
CA LYS A 94 -14.79 -11.49 -15.58
C LYS A 94 -13.72 -11.96 -14.61
N ILE A 95 -12.97 -11.04 -14.01
CA ILE A 95 -11.97 -11.38 -12.99
C ILE A 95 -12.66 -12.02 -11.79
N LYS A 96 -13.74 -11.41 -11.29
CA LYS A 96 -14.52 -11.88 -10.14
C LYS A 96 -15.00 -13.32 -10.31
N GLU A 97 -15.58 -13.66 -11.46
CA GLU A 97 -16.01 -15.03 -11.78
C GLU A 97 -14.82 -16.01 -11.84
N SER A 98 -13.74 -15.60 -12.50
CA SER A 98 -12.53 -16.43 -12.62
C SER A 98 -11.88 -16.71 -11.26
N VAL A 99 -11.83 -15.73 -10.36
CA VAL A 99 -11.22 -15.89 -9.04
C VAL A 99 -12.12 -16.68 -8.09
N ASP A 100 -13.45 -16.57 -8.21
CA ASP A 100 -14.41 -17.39 -7.44
C ASP A 100 -14.24 -18.88 -7.76
N GLN A 101 -14.17 -19.22 -9.05
CA GLN A 101 -13.96 -20.60 -9.48
C GLN A 101 -12.62 -21.15 -8.95
N LYS A 102 -11.53 -20.39 -9.11
CA LYS A 102 -10.22 -20.81 -8.59
C LYS A 102 -10.18 -20.89 -7.07
N TYR A 103 -10.89 -20.01 -6.37
CA TYR A 103 -11.00 -20.07 -4.91
C TYR A 103 -11.69 -21.36 -4.47
N LYS A 104 -12.79 -21.74 -5.11
CA LYS A 104 -13.50 -23.02 -4.84
C LYS A 104 -12.61 -24.25 -5.06
N GLU A 105 -11.68 -24.18 -6.01
CA GLU A 105 -10.75 -25.27 -6.31
C GLU A 105 -9.56 -25.33 -5.34
N THR A 106 -9.07 -24.18 -4.87
CA THR A 106 -7.77 -24.08 -4.18
C THR A 106 -7.87 -23.75 -2.69
N GLY A 107 -8.99 -23.16 -2.24
CA GLY A 107 -9.14 -22.61 -0.89
C GLY A 107 -8.22 -21.43 -0.59
N ASP A 108 -7.67 -20.78 -1.62
CA ASP A 108 -6.67 -19.73 -1.45
C ASP A 108 -7.31 -18.40 -0.99
N ASN A 109 -7.08 -18.02 0.27
CA ASN A 109 -7.63 -16.81 0.89
C ASN A 109 -7.38 -15.52 0.10
N PHE A 110 -6.26 -15.41 -0.63
CA PHE A 110 -6.03 -14.23 -1.45
C PHE A 110 -7.09 -14.10 -2.54
N LEU A 111 -7.48 -15.21 -3.18
CA LEU A 111 -8.50 -15.19 -4.24
C LEU A 111 -9.85 -14.77 -3.67
N ARG A 112 -10.15 -15.17 -2.43
CA ARG A 112 -11.34 -14.72 -1.70
C ARG A 112 -11.32 -13.21 -1.45
N HIS A 113 -10.22 -12.66 -0.98
CA HIS A 113 -10.10 -11.22 -0.80
C HIS A 113 -10.16 -10.44 -2.12
N LEU A 114 -9.58 -10.99 -3.19
CA LEU A 114 -9.66 -10.40 -4.53
C LEU A 114 -11.09 -10.42 -5.08
N TYR A 115 -11.83 -11.50 -4.83
CA TYR A 115 -13.26 -11.58 -5.14
C TYR A 115 -14.05 -10.46 -4.43
N ILE A 116 -13.82 -10.29 -3.13
CA ILE A 116 -14.49 -9.25 -2.33
C ILE A 116 -14.12 -7.87 -2.88
N LEU A 117 -12.85 -7.62 -3.23
CA LEU A 117 -12.45 -6.35 -3.86
C LEU A 117 -13.20 -6.10 -5.16
N CYS A 118 -13.30 -7.10 -6.04
CA CYS A 118 -14.05 -6.97 -7.29
C CYS A 118 -15.52 -6.63 -7.02
N HIS A 119 -16.16 -7.29 -6.04
CA HIS A 119 -17.53 -7.00 -5.65
C HIS A 119 -17.70 -5.57 -5.12
N CYS A 120 -16.76 -5.07 -4.32
CA CYS A 120 -16.78 -3.68 -3.86
C CYS A 120 -16.68 -2.70 -5.02
N MET A 121 -15.81 -2.95 -5.99
CA MET A 121 -15.60 -2.08 -7.16
C MET A 121 -16.79 -2.09 -8.13
N GLU A 122 -17.41 -3.25 -8.38
CA GLU A 122 -18.65 -3.36 -9.18
C GLU A 122 -19.81 -2.54 -8.57
N ASN A 123 -19.82 -2.42 -7.24
CA ASN A 123 -20.82 -1.65 -6.50
C ASN A 123 -20.35 -0.22 -6.21
N ASN A 124 -19.31 0.28 -6.89
CA ASN A 124 -18.77 1.64 -6.74
C ASN A 124 -18.44 2.03 -5.30
N LEU A 125 -18.00 1.06 -4.48
CA LEU A 125 -17.69 1.26 -3.06
C LEU A 125 -18.90 1.74 -2.22
N ASP A 126 -20.12 1.60 -2.75
CA ASP A 126 -21.36 1.96 -2.08
C ASP A 126 -21.68 0.90 -1.01
N THR A 127 -21.45 1.25 0.26
CA THR A 127 -21.62 0.35 1.41
C THR A 127 -23.05 -0.16 1.54
N SER A 128 -24.06 0.53 0.99
CA SER A 128 -25.45 0.05 0.98
C SER A 128 -25.71 -1.10 0.00
N LYS A 129 -24.80 -1.30 -0.97
CA LYS A 129 -24.89 -2.35 -2.00
C LYS A 129 -23.89 -3.48 -1.78
N ILE A 130 -22.88 -3.24 -0.94
CA ILE A 130 -21.90 -4.24 -0.54
C ILE A 130 -22.53 -5.10 0.56
N LYS A 131 -22.41 -6.42 0.44
CA LYS A 131 -22.88 -7.32 1.49
C LYS A 131 -22.07 -7.13 2.77
N GLU A 132 -22.78 -6.93 3.88
CA GLU A 132 -22.19 -6.79 5.22
C GLU A 132 -21.27 -7.97 5.58
N GLU A 133 -21.64 -9.18 5.15
CA GLU A 133 -20.84 -10.40 5.34
C GLU A 133 -19.40 -10.25 4.80
N TYR A 134 -19.21 -9.56 3.67
CA TYR A 134 -17.89 -9.36 3.07
C TYR A 134 -17.08 -8.29 3.79
N ILE A 135 -17.73 -7.25 4.30
CA ILE A 135 -17.09 -6.21 5.11
C ILE A 135 -16.55 -6.85 6.40
N ASN A 136 -17.40 -7.64 7.06
CA ASN A 136 -17.05 -8.33 8.31
C ASN A 136 -15.95 -9.37 8.08
N GLU A 137 -16.00 -10.14 6.99
CA GLU A 137 -14.97 -11.13 6.68
C GLU A 137 -13.56 -10.51 6.55
N ILE A 138 -13.42 -9.38 5.83
CA ILE A 138 -12.12 -8.69 5.73
C ILE A 138 -11.73 -8.09 7.09
N ALA A 139 -12.68 -7.50 7.82
CA ALA A 139 -12.39 -6.89 9.11
C ALA A 139 -11.90 -7.92 10.14
N GLU A 140 -12.60 -9.05 10.26
CA GLU A 140 -12.23 -10.18 11.13
C GLU A 140 -10.86 -10.73 10.76
N TYR A 141 -10.57 -10.90 9.47
CA TYR A 141 -9.26 -11.32 9.00
C TYR A 141 -8.17 -10.36 9.50
N LEU A 142 -8.30 -9.06 9.21
CA LEU A 142 -7.29 -8.05 9.57
C LEU A 142 -7.08 -7.91 11.09
N LEU A 143 -8.17 -8.02 11.87
CA LEU A 143 -8.14 -7.93 13.33
C LEU A 143 -7.59 -9.21 13.99
N SER A 144 -7.76 -10.37 13.37
CA SER A 144 -7.26 -11.64 13.90
C SER A 144 -5.74 -11.82 13.78
N MET A 145 -5.09 -11.05 12.89
CA MET A 145 -3.64 -11.14 12.68
C MET A 145 -2.87 -10.37 13.75
N GLU A 146 -1.94 -11.04 14.45
CA GLU A 146 -1.06 -10.38 15.43
C GLU A 146 0.07 -9.58 14.76
N GLU A 147 0.63 -10.12 13.68
CA GLU A 147 1.70 -9.49 12.90
C GLU A 147 1.29 -9.35 11.44
N TRP A 148 1.34 -8.10 10.96
CA TRP A 148 1.02 -7.82 9.56
C TRP A 148 2.23 -8.00 8.65
N CYS A 149 2.01 -8.59 7.49
CA CYS A 149 2.90 -8.59 6.36
C CYS A 149 2.42 -7.56 5.31
N TYR A 150 3.04 -7.55 4.14
CA TYR A 150 2.63 -6.65 3.06
C TYR A 150 1.17 -6.88 2.59
N HIS A 151 0.68 -8.12 2.67
CA HIS A 151 -0.68 -8.47 2.27
C HIS A 151 -1.73 -7.72 3.10
N GLU A 152 -1.58 -7.69 4.43
CA GLU A 152 -2.52 -7.00 5.32
C GLU A 152 -2.50 -5.49 5.09
N LEU A 153 -1.32 -4.89 4.79
CA LEU A 153 -1.23 -3.49 4.37
C LEU A 153 -2.04 -3.24 3.09
N ALA A 154 -1.92 -4.13 2.10
CA ALA A 154 -2.68 -4.04 0.85
C ALA A 154 -4.19 -4.15 1.06
N LEU A 155 -4.63 -5.08 1.91
CA LEU A 155 -6.03 -5.21 2.26
C LEU A 155 -6.56 -3.96 2.97
N LEU A 156 -5.89 -3.50 4.04
CA LEU A 156 -6.34 -2.30 4.74
C LEU A 156 -6.46 -1.13 3.76
N ASN A 157 -5.43 -0.88 2.94
CA ASN A 157 -5.46 0.21 1.97
C ASN A 157 -6.64 0.15 1.00
N ASN A 158 -7.02 -1.06 0.55
CA ASN A 158 -8.08 -1.24 -0.44
C ASN A 158 -9.50 -1.18 0.17
N PHE A 159 -9.63 -1.54 1.44
CA PHE A 159 -10.94 -1.66 2.11
C PHE A 159 -11.21 -0.57 3.15
N ILE A 160 -10.27 0.34 3.40
CA ILE A 160 -10.40 1.36 4.43
C ILE A 160 -11.69 2.18 4.37
N TYR A 161 -12.16 2.52 3.17
CA TYR A 161 -13.35 3.35 2.97
C TYR A 161 -14.68 2.59 3.09
N ILE A 162 -14.65 1.25 3.16
CA ILE A 162 -15.86 0.45 3.37
C ILE A 162 -16.08 0.09 4.85
N PHE A 163 -15.06 0.29 5.70
CA PHE A 163 -15.17 0.02 7.13
C PHE A 163 -15.79 1.18 7.89
N PRO A 164 -16.51 0.91 9.00
CA PRO A 164 -16.76 1.90 10.02
C PRO A 164 -15.45 2.52 10.53
N PRO A 165 -15.40 3.82 10.84
CA PRO A 165 -14.19 4.49 11.32
C PRO A 165 -13.56 3.82 12.55
N GLU A 166 -14.37 3.35 13.48
CA GLU A 166 -13.93 2.67 14.69
C GLU A 166 -13.22 1.35 14.36
N THR A 167 -13.77 0.59 13.41
CA THR A 167 -13.20 -0.67 12.93
C THR A 167 -11.86 -0.43 12.22
N ALA A 168 -11.79 0.55 11.33
CA ALA A 168 -10.52 0.93 10.69
C ALA A 168 -9.49 1.41 11.73
N PHE A 169 -9.93 2.13 12.75
CA PHE A 169 -9.06 2.60 13.82
C PHE A 169 -8.49 1.45 14.67
N MET A 170 -9.27 0.42 14.98
CA MET A 170 -8.78 -0.76 15.71
C MET A 170 -7.59 -1.43 15.01
N MET A 171 -7.52 -1.37 13.69
CA MET A 171 -6.44 -1.94 12.89
C MET A 171 -5.14 -1.13 12.94
N THR A 172 -5.19 0.14 13.36
CA THR A 172 -4.02 1.03 13.40
C THR A 172 -2.91 0.53 14.32
N LYS A 173 -3.26 -0.22 15.39
CA LYS A 173 -2.29 -0.84 16.28
C LYS A 173 -1.32 -1.76 15.52
N ASN A 174 -1.86 -2.66 14.69
CA ASN A 174 -1.07 -3.60 13.91
C ASN A 174 -0.31 -2.90 12.79
N LEU A 175 -0.92 -1.89 12.16
CA LEU A 175 -0.28 -1.01 11.19
C LEU A 175 0.96 -0.30 11.77
N PHE A 176 0.86 0.28 12.97
CA PHE A 176 1.98 0.98 13.62
C PHE A 176 3.08 0.00 14.05
N ASN A 177 2.72 -1.19 14.55
CA ASN A 177 3.69 -2.24 14.84
C ASN A 177 4.47 -2.63 13.57
N ARG A 178 3.75 -2.82 12.45
CA ARG A 178 4.36 -3.11 11.14
C ARG A 178 5.26 -1.99 10.64
N ALA A 179 4.84 -0.74 10.81
CA ALA A 179 5.64 0.42 10.46
C ALA A 179 6.96 0.45 11.26
N ASP A 180 6.89 0.30 12.59
CA ASP A 180 8.08 0.35 13.44
C ASP A 180 9.04 -0.82 13.20
N LYS A 181 8.53 -2.07 13.16
CA LYS A 181 9.34 -3.29 13.00
C LYS A 181 10.14 -3.28 11.69
N TYR A 182 9.62 -2.65 10.63
CA TYR A 182 10.24 -2.65 9.30
C TYR A 182 10.75 -1.29 8.82
N LYS A 183 10.77 -0.27 9.69
CA LYS A 183 11.20 1.11 9.33
C LYS A 183 12.58 1.17 8.67
N ASN A 184 13.50 0.28 9.07
CA ASN A 184 14.86 0.24 8.53
C ASN A 184 14.91 -0.37 7.12
N LEU A 185 13.96 -1.25 6.79
CA LEU A 185 13.86 -1.87 5.48
C LEU A 185 13.36 -0.86 4.41
N ASN A 186 12.59 0.15 4.83
CA ASN A 186 12.03 1.23 3.99
C ASN A 186 11.21 0.79 2.75
N LEU A 187 10.95 -0.51 2.56
CA LEU A 187 10.23 -1.02 1.39
C LEU A 187 8.76 -0.59 1.35
N ASP A 188 8.15 -0.39 2.51
CA ASP A 188 6.71 -0.13 2.64
C ASP A 188 6.39 1.36 2.78
N LYS A 189 7.40 2.24 2.67
CA LYS A 189 7.26 3.66 3.00
C LYS A 189 6.10 4.33 2.25
N ASN A 190 6.08 4.21 0.93
CA ASN A 190 4.99 4.80 0.13
C ASN A 190 3.63 4.18 0.47
N MET A 191 3.60 2.87 0.73
CA MET A 191 2.37 2.17 1.09
C MET A 191 1.79 2.66 2.42
N LEU A 192 2.64 2.81 3.43
CA LEU A 192 2.26 3.35 4.73
C LEU A 192 1.78 4.79 4.62
N SER A 193 2.39 5.62 3.76
CA SER A 193 1.95 6.99 3.51
C SER A 193 0.51 7.02 3.01
N TYR A 194 0.18 6.20 2.00
CA TYR A 194 -1.19 6.10 1.49
C TYR A 194 -2.18 5.65 2.57
N ILE A 195 -1.83 4.64 3.36
CA ILE A 195 -2.71 4.15 4.42
C ILE A 195 -2.94 5.22 5.50
N PHE A 196 -1.89 5.90 5.96
CA PHE A 196 -2.04 6.95 6.96
C PHE A 196 -2.90 8.10 6.45
N PHE A 197 -2.71 8.53 5.20
CA PHE A 197 -3.52 9.62 4.64
C PHE A 197 -4.96 9.21 4.36
N ASN A 198 -5.21 7.97 3.95
CA ASN A 198 -6.57 7.44 3.84
C ASN A 198 -7.26 7.34 5.21
N LEU A 199 -6.53 6.96 6.27
CA LEU A 199 -7.03 6.95 7.65
C LEU A 199 -7.38 8.36 8.14
N LEU A 200 -6.51 9.35 7.87
CA LEU A 200 -6.79 10.75 8.21
C LEU A 200 -8.02 11.26 7.46
N GLU A 201 -8.07 11.07 6.14
CA GLU A 201 -9.20 11.49 5.31
C GLU A 201 -10.53 10.88 5.78
N SER A 202 -10.54 9.56 6.00
CA SER A 202 -11.71 8.85 6.51
C SER A 202 -12.12 9.37 7.90
N SER A 203 -11.15 9.54 8.81
CA SER A 203 -11.43 10.03 10.16
C SER A 203 -12.01 11.45 10.15
N PHE A 204 -11.50 12.36 9.33
CA PHE A 204 -12.04 13.72 9.19
C PHE A 204 -13.46 13.72 8.60
N LYS A 205 -13.71 12.90 7.58
CA LYS A 205 -15.04 12.79 6.94
C LYS A 205 -16.13 12.35 7.92
N HIS A 206 -15.76 11.51 8.90
CA HIS A 206 -16.66 10.96 9.91
C HIS A 206 -16.54 11.63 11.29
N GLU A 207 -15.92 12.82 11.37
CA GLU A 207 -15.70 13.56 12.63
C GLU A 207 -14.94 12.79 13.73
N GLY A 208 -14.18 11.76 13.36
CA GLY A 208 -13.31 10.96 14.23
C GLY A 208 -12.00 11.65 14.57
N TYR A 209 -12.03 12.88 15.07
CA TYR A 209 -10.83 13.73 15.25
C TYR A 209 -9.82 13.16 16.24
N GLN A 210 -10.27 12.45 17.28
CA GLN A 210 -9.39 11.73 18.21
C GLN A 210 -8.50 10.70 17.50
N TYR A 211 -9.04 10.00 16.50
CA TYR A 211 -8.31 9.02 15.71
C TYR A 211 -7.31 9.72 14.78
N SER A 212 -7.73 10.83 14.19
CA SER A 212 -6.90 11.67 13.33
C SER A 212 -5.62 12.12 14.05
N LYS A 213 -5.74 12.57 15.31
CA LYS A 213 -4.59 12.97 16.14
C LYS A 213 -3.57 11.85 16.32
N ILE A 214 -4.05 10.64 16.65
CA ILE A 214 -3.18 9.46 16.85
C ILE A 214 -2.45 9.07 15.56
N VAL A 215 -3.17 9.02 14.43
CA VAL A 215 -2.60 8.69 13.12
C VAL A 215 -1.61 9.76 12.67
N LEU A 216 -1.93 11.04 12.87
CA LEU A 216 -1.07 12.16 12.50
C LEU A 216 0.23 12.15 13.30
N ASP A 217 0.17 11.91 14.61
CA ASP A 217 1.34 11.81 15.47
C ASP A 217 2.25 10.63 15.09
N ALA A 218 1.65 9.48 14.73
CA ALA A 218 2.41 8.35 14.20
C ALA A 218 3.08 8.68 12.86
N THR A 219 2.36 9.38 11.97
CA THR A 219 2.86 9.81 10.67
C THR A 219 4.07 10.75 10.84
N LYS A 220 3.96 11.76 11.71
CA LYS A 220 5.07 12.68 12.03
C LYS A 220 6.33 11.97 12.50
N ARG A 221 6.17 11.01 13.42
CA ARG A 221 7.31 10.23 13.94
C ARG A 221 7.96 9.36 12.87
N TYR A 222 7.17 8.90 11.89
CA TYR A 222 7.66 8.03 10.83
C TYR A 222 8.36 8.79 9.69
N TYR A 223 7.82 9.95 9.28
CA TYR A 223 8.30 10.74 8.14
C TYR A 223 9.17 11.93 8.55
N THR A 224 10.31 11.65 9.16
CA THR A 224 11.24 12.66 9.69
C THR A 224 12.41 12.98 8.76
N LYS A 225 12.59 12.22 7.67
CA LYS A 225 13.76 12.43 6.79
C LYS A 225 13.55 13.69 5.95
N THR A 226 14.64 14.38 5.62
CA THR A 226 14.62 15.56 4.74
C THR A 226 14.10 15.25 3.34
N SER A 227 14.06 13.98 2.94
CA SER A 227 13.49 13.51 1.67
C SER A 227 11.95 13.43 1.67
N ASP A 228 11.30 13.54 2.83
CA ASP A 228 9.89 13.16 3.01
C ASP A 228 8.95 14.33 2.74
N PHE A 229 9.23 15.07 1.66
CA PHE A 229 8.54 16.32 1.34
C PHE A 229 7.04 16.13 1.14
N PHE A 230 6.65 15.05 0.44
CA PHE A 230 5.24 14.76 0.19
C PHE A 230 4.51 14.55 1.51
N GLU A 231 5.03 13.66 2.36
CA GLU A 231 4.38 13.31 3.60
C GLU A 231 4.38 14.46 4.61
N GLN A 232 5.48 15.21 4.71
CA GLN A 232 5.58 16.38 5.58
C GLN A 232 4.63 17.51 5.13
N THR A 233 4.39 17.67 3.82
CA THR A 233 3.40 18.64 3.32
C THR A 233 1.99 18.27 3.78
N PHE A 234 1.64 16.98 3.70
CA PHE A 234 0.35 16.47 4.18
C PHE A 234 0.21 16.54 5.70
N VAL A 235 1.30 16.32 6.44
CA VAL A 235 1.33 16.52 7.89
C VAL A 235 0.97 17.97 8.23
N ILE A 236 1.58 18.97 7.58
CA ILE A 236 1.27 20.39 7.80
C ILE A 236 -0.21 20.67 7.53
N TYR A 237 -0.75 20.14 6.44
CA TYR A 237 -2.16 20.30 6.11
C TYR A 237 -3.08 19.73 7.20
N TYR A 238 -2.87 18.48 7.62
CA TYR A 238 -3.73 17.84 8.62
C TYR A 238 -3.52 18.38 10.05
N GLU A 239 -2.34 18.93 10.36
CA GLU A 239 -2.13 19.75 11.57
C GLU A 239 -3.04 20.97 11.56
N GLY A 240 -3.07 21.70 10.44
CA GLY A 240 -3.95 22.85 10.28
C GLY A 240 -5.43 22.50 10.43
N MET A 241 -5.85 21.39 9.81
CA MET A 241 -7.21 20.86 9.94
C MET A 241 -7.58 20.51 11.40
N LEU A 242 -6.67 19.90 12.16
CA LEU A 242 -6.90 19.62 13.59
C LEU A 242 -6.97 20.89 14.43
N LYS A 243 -6.10 21.88 14.17
CA LYS A 243 -6.14 23.18 14.87
C LYS A 243 -7.47 23.89 14.68
N ILE A 244 -8.05 23.82 13.49
CA ILE A 244 -9.37 24.40 13.20
C ILE A 244 -10.44 23.73 14.05
N VAL A 245 -10.43 22.40 14.15
CA VAL A 245 -11.35 21.64 15.01
C VAL A 245 -11.13 21.99 16.48
N GLU A 246 -9.88 22.12 16.93
CA GLU A 246 -9.53 22.48 18.32
C GLU A 246 -9.80 23.97 18.66
N GLY A 247 -10.30 24.77 17.71
CA GLY A 247 -10.72 26.16 17.90
C GLY A 247 -9.70 27.23 17.50
N SER A 248 -8.46 26.84 17.19
CA SER A 248 -7.39 27.72 16.68
C SER A 248 -7.51 27.95 15.18
N ILE A 249 -8.66 28.49 14.74
CA ILE A 249 -9.04 28.58 13.33
C ILE A 249 -8.02 29.34 12.47
N ALA A 250 -7.60 30.53 12.90
CA ALA A 250 -6.69 31.37 12.10
C ALA A 250 -5.33 30.69 11.87
N GLU A 251 -4.75 30.11 12.92
CA GLU A 251 -3.49 29.36 12.84
C GLU A 251 -3.63 28.13 11.95
N GLY A 252 -4.74 27.39 12.07
CA GLY A 252 -4.96 26.19 11.28
C GLY A 252 -5.15 26.48 9.79
N VAL A 253 -5.84 27.58 9.45
CA VAL A 253 -5.97 28.04 8.06
C VAL A 253 -4.61 28.46 7.48
N GLU A 254 -3.77 29.13 8.28
CA GLU A 254 -2.41 29.49 7.85
C GLU A 254 -1.57 28.25 7.51
N GLU A 255 -1.63 27.20 8.34
CA GLU A 255 -0.93 25.94 8.08
C GLU A 255 -1.43 25.25 6.80
N CYS A 256 -2.75 25.16 6.61
CA CYS A 256 -3.31 24.61 5.38
C CYS A 256 -2.86 25.41 4.14
N ASN A 257 -2.80 26.74 4.21
CA ASN A 257 -2.33 27.59 3.12
C ASN A 257 -0.84 27.38 2.80
N ARG A 258 -0.01 27.05 3.79
CA ARG A 258 1.40 26.68 3.56
C ARG A 258 1.49 25.39 2.75
N ALA A 259 0.68 24.37 3.07
CA ALA A 259 0.63 23.15 2.28
C ALA A 259 0.12 23.42 0.85
N PHE A 260 -0.90 24.26 0.68
CA PHE A 260 -1.39 24.66 -0.64
C PHE A 260 -0.36 25.37 -1.49
N THR A 261 0.44 26.26 -0.88
CA THR A 261 1.55 26.93 -1.57
C THR A 261 2.52 25.90 -2.15
N ILE A 262 2.83 24.83 -1.42
CA ILE A 262 3.70 23.74 -1.90
C ILE A 262 3.05 23.00 -3.07
N PHE A 263 1.77 22.62 -2.95
CA PHE A 263 1.06 21.95 -4.05
C PHE A 263 1.05 22.77 -5.33
N GLN A 264 0.74 24.07 -5.23
CA GLN A 264 0.73 24.99 -6.38
C GLN A 264 2.12 25.19 -6.95
N THR A 265 3.15 25.36 -6.11
CA THR A 265 4.55 25.52 -6.54
C THR A 265 5.03 24.32 -7.34
N LEU A 266 4.59 23.11 -6.98
CA LEU A 266 4.92 21.86 -7.68
C LEU A 266 3.98 21.53 -8.84
N GLY A 267 2.98 22.38 -9.13
CA GLY A 267 2.00 22.18 -10.20
C GLY A 267 0.95 21.09 -9.93
N HIS A 268 0.74 20.71 -8.66
CA HIS A 268 -0.26 19.72 -8.24
C HIS A 268 -1.65 20.34 -8.05
N GLU A 269 -2.19 20.95 -9.09
CA GLU A 269 -3.46 21.68 -9.08
C GLU A 269 -4.66 20.83 -8.62
N GLN A 270 -4.67 19.54 -8.95
CA GLN A 270 -5.76 18.64 -8.52
C GLN A 270 -5.73 18.37 -7.02
N LEU A 271 -4.54 18.24 -6.42
CA LEU A 271 -4.41 18.10 -4.96
C LEU A 271 -4.87 19.39 -4.29
N TYR A 272 -4.40 20.55 -4.78
CA TYR A 272 -4.84 21.85 -4.26
C TYR A 272 -6.37 21.97 -4.24
N LYS A 273 -7.04 21.72 -5.39
CA LYS A 273 -8.49 21.82 -5.48
C LYS A 273 -9.23 20.89 -4.53
N LYS A 274 -8.80 19.62 -4.43
CA LYS A 274 -9.41 18.64 -3.52
C LYS A 274 -9.30 19.11 -2.07
N TYR A 275 -8.08 19.32 -1.59
CA TYR A 275 -7.84 19.63 -0.17
C TYR A 275 -8.31 21.04 0.21
N LYS A 276 -8.40 21.97 -0.75
CA LYS A 276 -9.06 23.25 -0.51
C LYS A 276 -10.56 23.08 -0.29
N ALA A 277 -11.23 22.22 -1.08
CA ALA A 277 -12.64 21.91 -0.88
C ALA A 277 -12.89 21.23 0.47
N ASP A 278 -12.02 20.29 0.88
CA ASP A 278 -12.10 19.63 2.19
C ASP A 278 -11.96 20.63 3.34
N LEU A 279 -11.02 21.59 3.24
CA LEU A 279 -10.86 22.67 4.21
C LEU A 279 -12.12 23.57 4.28
N ASP A 280 -12.66 23.96 3.13
CA ASP A 280 -13.83 24.84 3.06
C ASP A 280 -15.07 24.15 3.67
N ASP A 281 -15.25 22.84 3.44
CA ASP A 281 -16.29 22.03 4.10
C ASP A 281 -16.12 22.00 5.63
N LEU A 282 -14.90 21.78 6.11
CA LEU A 282 -14.60 21.79 7.55
C LEU A 282 -14.89 23.16 8.17
N LEU A 283 -14.46 24.26 7.53
CA LEU A 283 -14.71 25.62 8.04
C LEU A 283 -16.21 25.91 8.14
N ASN A 284 -17.00 25.53 7.13
CA ASN A 284 -18.45 25.68 7.17
C ASN A 284 -19.06 24.91 8.35
N LYS A 285 -18.64 23.65 8.58
CA LYS A 285 -19.10 22.85 9.72
C LYS A 285 -18.77 23.47 11.08
N VAL A 286 -17.53 23.93 11.26
CA VAL A 286 -17.09 24.54 12.53
C VAL A 286 -17.79 25.87 12.79
N VAL A 287 -17.98 26.71 11.76
CA VAL A 287 -18.74 27.97 11.87
C VAL A 287 -20.20 27.69 12.24
N HIS A 288 -20.82 26.66 11.64
CA HIS A 288 -22.18 26.26 11.98
C HIS A 288 -22.30 25.78 13.43
N LYS A 289 -21.40 24.89 13.91
CA LYS A 289 -21.40 24.40 15.31
C LYS A 289 -21.20 25.52 16.32
N ASN A 290 -20.30 26.46 16.05
CA ASN A 290 -20.08 27.64 16.90
C ASN A 290 -21.30 28.58 16.93
N SER A 291 -22.10 28.62 15.86
CA SER A 291 -23.34 29.41 15.80
C SER A 291 -24.55 28.72 16.43
N SER A 292 -24.58 27.38 16.48
CA SER A 292 -25.67 26.58 17.08
C SER A 292 -25.48 26.28 18.57
N GLY A 293 -24.29 26.54 19.14
CA GLY A 293 -23.99 26.29 20.55
C GLY A 293 -23.78 24.82 20.90
N GLU A 294 -23.54 23.97 19.90
CA GLU A 294 -23.15 22.57 20.09
C GLU A 294 -21.64 22.50 20.35
N ASN A 295 -21.21 21.96 21.50
CA ASN A 295 -19.80 21.80 21.82
C ASN A 295 -19.11 20.80 20.87
N VAL A 296 -17.85 21.10 20.53
CA VAL A 296 -16.92 20.30 19.70
C VAL A 296 -16.60 18.95 20.33
#